data_AF-A0A7S2AG93-F1
#
_entry.id   AF-A0A7S2AG93-F1
#
_cell.length_a   1.000
_cell.length_b   1.000
_cell.length_c   1.000
_cell.angle_alpha   90.00
_cell.angle_beta   90.00
_cell.angle_gamma   90.00
#
_symmetry.space_group_name_H-M   'P 1'
#
loop_
_entity.id
_entity.type
_entity.pdbx_description
1 polymer ?
#
loop_
_entity_poly.entity_id
_entity_poly.type
_entity_poly.pdbx_seq_one_letter_code
_entity_poly.pdbx_strand_id
1 'polypeptide(L)'
;LYAAPLAYVHSGSLGRTYTLFRSLYTRHLCCLHTLGTPPHPTQRGGQGDLPSLCAAFESLLVERDAELAYHLCEIGVTALTIAFPWIVTAFSGYLEVNEVLLLWDRVIGYEDIGLMTVVVLAVGIFHFRRDDLLRCETSAEVREMLEDISDVLVVPLLQLCLYTA
;
A
#
# COMPACT_ATOMS: atom_id res chain seq x y z
N LEU A 1 8.85 -0.40 -13.32
CA LEU A 1 7.70 0.34 -12.77
C LEU A 1 8.12 1.29 -11.64
N TYR A 2 8.69 0.81 -10.52
CA TYR A 2 9.07 1.64 -9.35
C TYR A 2 9.96 2.86 -9.58
N ALA A 3 10.80 2.89 -10.62
CA ALA A 3 11.71 4.02 -10.82
C ALA A 3 11.02 5.26 -11.41
N ALA A 4 9.81 5.12 -11.97
CA ALA A 4 9.14 6.19 -12.70
C ALA A 4 8.82 7.42 -11.84
N PRO A 5 8.28 7.30 -10.61
CA PRO A 5 8.09 8.46 -9.73
C PRO A 5 9.40 9.19 -9.41
N LEU A 6 10.51 8.46 -9.25
CA LEU A 6 11.82 9.05 -8.92
C LEU A 6 12.45 9.81 -10.08
N ALA A 7 12.06 9.50 -11.32
CA ALA A 7 12.50 10.24 -12.49
C ALA A 7 11.96 11.68 -12.51
N TYR A 8 10.82 11.95 -11.86
CA TYR A 8 10.27 13.29 -11.70
C TYR A 8 11.09 14.15 -10.73
N VAL A 9 11.64 13.54 -9.67
CA VAL A 9 12.46 14.25 -8.66
C VAL A 9 13.81 14.71 -9.24
N HIS A 10 14.41 13.89 -10.11
CA HIS A 10 15.73 14.16 -10.69
C HIS A 10 15.66 14.25 -12.22
N SER A 11 14.91 15.23 -12.73
CA SER A 11 14.80 15.49 -14.15
C SER A 11 16.20 15.75 -14.75
N GLY A 12 16.72 14.81 -15.54
CA GLY A 12 17.99 14.98 -16.28
C GLY A 12 19.25 14.33 -15.69
N SER A 13 19.16 13.59 -14.56
CA SER A 13 20.32 12.88 -14.01
C SER A 13 20.01 11.41 -13.69
N LEU A 14 20.01 10.57 -14.73
CA LEU A 14 19.78 9.12 -14.63
C LEU A 14 20.62 8.43 -13.53
N GLY A 15 21.88 8.85 -13.35
CA GLY A 15 22.76 8.30 -12.32
C GLY A 15 22.21 8.52 -10.90
N ARG A 16 21.73 9.73 -10.60
CA ARG A 16 21.13 10.07 -9.29
C ARG A 16 19.80 9.35 -9.07
N THR A 17 18.94 9.31 -10.09
CA THR A 17 17.68 8.56 -10.04
C THR A 17 17.93 7.09 -9.73
N TYR A 18 18.91 6.47 -10.40
CA TYR A 18 19.27 5.08 -10.16
C TYR A 18 19.84 4.86 -8.76
N THR A 19 20.74 5.73 -8.28
CA THR A 19 21.30 5.59 -6.93
C THR A 19 20.22 5.70 -5.85
N LEU A 20 19.28 6.64 -6.00
CA LEU A 20 18.17 6.81 -5.08
C LEU A 20 17.22 5.62 -5.13
N PHE A 21 16.83 5.18 -6.34
CA PHE A 21 16.01 3.99 -6.53
C PHE A 21 16.64 2.76 -5.90
N ARG A 22 17.94 2.52 -6.18
CA ARG A 22 18.68 1.39 -5.61
C ARG A 22 18.66 1.45 -4.09
N SER A 23 18.93 2.60 -3.49
CA SER A 23 18.90 2.77 -2.03
C SER A 23 17.52 2.46 -1.45
N LEU A 24 16.46 3.07 -1.99
CA LEU A 24 15.08 2.85 -1.58
C LEU A 24 14.68 1.38 -1.70
N TYR A 25 14.99 0.75 -2.84
CA TYR A 25 14.65 -0.63 -3.11
C TYR A 25 15.37 -1.59 -2.17
N THR A 26 16.69 -1.47 -2.04
CA THR A 26 17.48 -2.40 -1.20
C THR A 26 17.21 -2.29 0.29
N ARG A 27 16.69 -1.13 0.76
CA ARG A 27 16.42 -0.90 2.18
C ARG A 27 14.98 -1.18 2.57
N HIS A 28 14.02 -0.91 1.69
CA HIS A 28 12.59 -0.97 2.01
C HIS A 28 11.82 -1.84 1.00
N LEU A 29 11.79 -1.46 -0.28
CA LEU A 29 10.85 -2.09 -1.23
C LEU A 29 11.18 -3.54 -1.59
N CYS A 30 12.41 -4.02 -1.38
CA CYS A 30 12.76 -5.41 -1.61
C CYS A 30 11.97 -6.38 -0.70
N CYS A 31 11.58 -5.93 0.50
CA CYS A 31 10.83 -6.75 1.43
C CYS A 31 9.39 -7.04 0.94
N LEU A 32 8.84 -6.17 0.08
CA LEU A 32 7.55 -6.37 -0.60
C LEU A 32 7.56 -7.56 -1.58
N HIS A 33 8.72 -8.17 -1.82
CA HIS A 33 8.89 -9.32 -2.70
C HIS A 33 9.55 -10.51 -2.01
N THR A 34 9.79 -10.41 -0.71
CA THR A 34 10.47 -11.45 0.06
C THR A 34 9.43 -12.38 0.70
N LEU A 35 9.56 -13.68 0.44
CA LEU A 35 8.72 -14.73 1.03
C LEU A 35 9.48 -15.38 2.19
N GLY A 36 9.24 -14.92 3.42
CA GLY A 36 9.83 -15.46 4.65
C GLY A 36 11.14 -14.79 5.10
N THR A 37 11.55 -15.08 6.34
CA THR A 37 12.73 -14.48 6.99
C THR A 37 14.03 -15.20 6.65
N PRO A 38 14.99 -14.52 6.01
CA PRO A 38 16.34 -14.42 6.53
C PRO A 38 16.49 -13.06 7.22
N PRO A 39 17.28 -12.93 8.29
CA PRO A 39 17.55 -11.65 8.91
C PRO A 39 18.23 -10.74 7.86
N HIS A 40 17.48 -9.79 7.31
CA HIS A 40 18.12 -8.69 6.59
C HIS A 40 18.92 -7.91 7.63
N PRO A 41 20.22 -7.64 7.42
CA PRO A 41 21.10 -7.07 8.44
C PRO A 41 20.64 -5.69 8.96
N THR A 42 19.67 -5.07 8.30
CA THR A 42 19.09 -3.77 8.68
C THR A 42 17.66 -3.83 9.23
N GLN A 43 16.94 -4.98 9.17
CA GLN A 43 15.59 -5.07 9.73
C GLN A 43 15.65 -5.61 11.16
N ARG A 44 15.47 -4.73 12.15
CA ARG A 44 15.33 -5.12 13.56
C ARG A 44 13.89 -5.52 13.85
N GLY A 45 13.50 -6.71 13.39
CA GLY A 45 12.18 -7.28 13.65
C GLY A 45 11.55 -7.78 12.36
N GLY A 46 11.14 -9.04 12.34
CA GLY A 46 10.56 -9.71 11.17
C GLY A 46 9.15 -9.24 10.80
N GLN A 47 8.90 -7.93 10.78
CA GLN A 47 7.58 -7.31 10.54
C GLN A 47 7.54 -6.52 9.22
N GLY A 48 8.08 -7.07 8.14
CA GLY A 48 8.07 -6.36 6.86
C GLY A 48 8.17 -7.26 5.63
N ASP A 49 8.17 -8.58 5.77
CA ASP A 49 8.07 -9.48 4.63
C ASP A 49 6.64 -9.49 4.08
N LEU A 50 6.52 -9.84 2.80
CA LEU A 50 5.26 -9.77 2.08
C LEU A 50 4.13 -10.55 2.75
N PRO A 51 4.31 -11.81 3.22
CA PRO A 51 3.25 -12.54 3.92
C PRO A 51 2.75 -11.82 5.19
N SER A 52 3.65 -11.23 5.99
CA SER A 52 3.27 -10.49 7.18
C SER A 52 2.48 -9.24 6.85
N LEU A 53 2.83 -8.52 5.77
CA LEU A 53 2.08 -7.35 5.29
C LEU A 53 0.69 -7.74 4.78
N CYS A 54 0.57 -8.86 4.06
CA CYS A 54 -0.72 -9.40 3.63
C CYS A 54 -1.60 -9.78 4.82
N ALA A 55 -1.04 -10.48 5.82
CA ALA A 55 -1.77 -10.83 7.03
C ALA A 55 -2.18 -9.59 7.84
N ALA A 56 -1.31 -8.57 7.89
CA ALA A 56 -1.62 -7.29 8.52
C ALA A 56 -2.75 -6.57 7.79
N PHE A 57 -2.78 -6.58 6.45
CA PHE A 57 -3.88 -6.01 5.67
C PHE A 57 -5.22 -6.65 6.03
N GLU A 58 -5.30 -7.98 6.02
CA GLU A 58 -6.54 -8.70 6.33
C GLU A 58 -7.01 -8.42 7.77
N SER A 59 -6.08 -8.46 8.72
CA SER A 59 -6.37 -8.21 10.14
C SER A 59 -6.86 -6.77 10.36
N LEU A 60 -6.17 -5.79 9.78
CA LEU A 60 -6.50 -4.37 9.92
C LEU A 60 -7.81 -4.00 9.23
N LEU A 61 -8.13 -4.63 8.09
CA LEU A 61 -9.42 -4.40 7.43
C LEU A 61 -10.57 -4.86 8.31
N VAL A 62 -10.47 -6.05 8.92
CA VAL A 62 -11.49 -6.57 9.84
C VAL A 62 -11.57 -5.72 11.11
N GLU A 63 -10.44 -5.32 11.66
CA GLU A 63 -10.39 -4.45 12.85
C GLU A 63 -11.04 -3.09 12.59
N ARG A 64 -10.86 -2.53 11.39
CA ARG A 64 -11.42 -1.23 11.03
C ARG A 64 -12.87 -1.25 10.59
N ASP A 65 -13.25 -2.22 9.77
CA ASP A 65 -14.56 -2.26 9.17
C ASP A 65 -14.97 -3.71 8.92
N ALA A 66 -15.34 -4.40 10.01
CA ALA A 66 -15.78 -5.78 9.97
C ALA A 66 -17.03 -5.98 9.07
N GLU A 67 -17.91 -4.97 9.00
CA GLU A 67 -19.10 -4.98 8.13
C GLU A 67 -18.68 -5.03 6.66
N LEU A 68 -17.80 -4.12 6.24
CA LEU A 68 -17.25 -4.12 4.88
C LEU A 68 -16.51 -5.42 4.57
N ALA A 69 -15.66 -5.88 5.49
CA ALA A 69 -14.89 -7.12 5.30
C ALA A 69 -15.80 -8.35 5.10
N TYR A 70 -16.90 -8.42 5.87
CA TYR A 70 -17.88 -9.50 5.75
C TYR A 70 -18.67 -9.40 4.44
N HIS A 71 -19.17 -8.21 4.10
CA HIS A 71 -19.89 -7.97 2.85
C HIS A 71 -19.09 -8.41 1.62
N LEU A 72 -17.82 -7.99 1.54
CA LEU A 72 -16.92 -8.40 0.46
C LEU A 72 -16.77 -9.92 0.38
N CYS A 73 -16.64 -10.61 1.53
CA CYS A 73 -16.59 -12.07 1.57
C CYS A 73 -17.89 -12.71 1.06
N GLU A 74 -19.07 -12.18 1.41
CA GLU A 74 -20.37 -12.71 0.99
C GLU A 74 -20.56 -12.66 -0.53
N ILE A 75 -20.11 -11.59 -1.18
CA ILE A 75 -20.15 -11.43 -2.64
C ILE A 75 -18.96 -12.10 -3.36
N GLY A 76 -18.16 -12.89 -2.63
CA GLY A 76 -17.06 -13.69 -3.17
C GLY A 76 -15.79 -12.90 -3.51
N VAL A 77 -15.58 -11.73 -2.89
CA VAL A 77 -14.39 -10.90 -3.05
C VAL A 77 -13.41 -11.14 -1.91
N THR A 78 -12.21 -11.59 -2.25
CA THR A 78 -11.07 -11.55 -1.34
C THR A 78 -10.39 -10.18 -1.46
N ALA A 79 -10.60 -9.28 -0.50
CA ALA A 79 -10.08 -7.90 -0.54
C ALA A 79 -8.56 -7.84 -0.80
N LEU A 80 -7.79 -8.78 -0.24
CA LEU A 80 -6.35 -8.88 -0.45
C LEU A 80 -6.00 -9.07 -1.94
N THR A 81 -6.81 -9.78 -2.72
CA THR A 81 -6.52 -9.97 -4.16
C THR A 81 -6.54 -8.68 -4.96
N ILE A 82 -7.32 -7.68 -4.50
CA ILE A 82 -7.40 -6.34 -5.08
C ILE A 82 -6.26 -5.47 -4.54
N ALA A 83 -5.99 -5.54 -3.24
CA ALA A 83 -4.95 -4.73 -2.60
C ALA A 83 -3.52 -5.20 -2.91
N PHE A 84 -3.34 -6.50 -3.23
CA PHE A 84 -2.03 -7.11 -3.38
C PHE A 84 -1.15 -6.41 -4.43
N PRO A 85 -1.63 -6.09 -5.65
CA PRO A 85 -0.88 -5.28 -6.60
C PRO A 85 -0.45 -3.92 -6.05
N TRP A 86 -1.28 -3.25 -5.24
CA TRP A 86 -0.92 -1.98 -4.61
C TRP A 86 0.20 -2.15 -3.58
N ILE A 87 0.10 -3.19 -2.75
CA ILE A 87 1.09 -3.50 -1.71
C ILE A 87 2.44 -3.82 -2.36
N VAL A 88 2.48 -4.77 -3.30
CA VAL A 88 3.75 -5.18 -3.91
C VAL A 88 4.38 -4.05 -4.72
N THR A 89 3.58 -3.16 -5.33
CA THR A 89 4.08 -2.00 -6.08
C THR A 89 4.32 -0.76 -5.23
N ALA A 90 4.02 -0.79 -3.93
CA ALA A 90 3.95 0.39 -3.07
C ALA A 90 3.20 1.55 -3.75
N PHE A 91 2.06 1.23 -4.37
CA PHE A 91 1.18 2.11 -5.15
C PHE A 91 1.77 2.75 -6.42
N SER A 92 2.99 2.39 -6.81
CA SER A 92 3.59 2.87 -8.05
C SER A 92 2.76 2.44 -9.27
N GLY A 93 2.18 3.41 -9.98
CA GLY A 93 1.36 3.18 -11.16
C GLY A 93 -0.14 3.10 -10.88
N TYR A 94 -0.56 3.25 -9.62
CA TYR A 94 -1.97 3.33 -9.23
C TYR A 94 -2.35 4.73 -8.71
N LEU A 95 -1.41 5.41 -8.05
CA LEU A 95 -1.59 6.79 -7.59
C LEU A 95 -0.83 7.77 -8.48
N GLU A 96 -1.25 9.04 -8.42
CA GLU A 96 -0.50 10.15 -8.98
C GLU A 96 0.93 10.20 -8.42
N VAL A 97 1.88 10.63 -9.26
CA VAL A 97 3.32 10.58 -8.92
C VAL A 97 3.62 11.31 -7.60
N ASN A 98 3.00 12.46 -7.38
CA ASN A 98 3.19 13.25 -6.17
C ASN A 98 2.70 12.50 -4.93
N GLU A 99 1.56 11.80 -5.02
CA GLU A 99 0.98 11.02 -3.93
C GLU A 99 1.83 9.78 -3.61
N VAL A 100 2.38 9.12 -4.64
CA VAL A 100 3.35 8.02 -4.45
C VAL A 100 4.60 8.52 -3.71
N LEU A 101 5.15 9.68 -4.10
CA LEU A 101 6.32 10.25 -3.44
C LEU A 101 6.02 10.62 -1.98
N LEU A 102 4.84 11.18 -1.70
CA LEU A 102 4.40 11.47 -0.33
C LEU A 102 4.28 10.19 0.50
N LEU A 103 3.75 9.10 -0.06
CA LEU A 103 3.73 7.79 0.60
C LEU A 103 5.16 7.33 0.92
N TRP A 104 6.06 7.38 -0.05
CA TRP A 104 7.42 6.87 0.10
C TRP A 104 8.24 7.69 1.09
N ASP A 105 8.01 8.99 1.21
CA ASP A 105 8.58 9.81 2.27
C ASP A 105 8.21 9.28 3.66
N ARG A 106 6.97 8.80 3.87
CA ARG A 106 6.58 8.16 5.14
C ARG A 106 7.22 6.80 5.32
N VAL A 107 7.28 5.98 4.27
CA VAL A 107 7.94 4.67 4.31
C VAL A 107 9.40 4.83 4.75
N ILE A 108 10.10 5.84 4.23
CA ILE A 108 11.47 6.14 4.62
C ILE A 108 11.51 6.71 6.05
N GLY A 109 10.61 7.65 6.38
CA GLY A 109 10.60 8.37 7.65
C GLY A 109 10.29 7.49 8.87
N TYR A 110 9.55 6.40 8.71
CA TYR A 110 9.21 5.46 9.79
C TYR A 110 10.17 4.26 9.90
N GLU A 111 11.22 4.21 9.09
CA GLU A 111 12.28 3.19 9.13
C GLU A 111 11.74 1.75 9.14
N ASP A 112 11.86 1.03 10.26
CA ASP A 112 11.54 -0.40 10.41
C ASP A 112 10.07 -0.73 10.17
N ILE A 113 9.14 0.19 10.51
CA ILE A 113 7.69 -0.02 10.34
C ILE A 113 7.13 0.68 9.09
N GLY A 114 7.98 1.30 8.28
CA GLY A 114 7.54 2.13 7.16
C GLY A 114 6.69 1.40 6.12
N LEU A 115 6.93 0.10 5.89
CA LEU A 115 6.13 -0.70 4.97
C LEU A 115 4.68 -0.89 5.46
N MET A 116 4.44 -0.77 6.78
CA MET A 116 3.08 -0.80 7.33
C MET A 116 2.27 0.40 6.85
N THR A 117 2.89 1.54 6.51
CA THR A 117 2.19 2.69 5.94
C THR A 117 1.51 2.34 4.60
N VAL A 118 2.10 1.45 3.80
CA VAL A 118 1.50 0.97 2.55
C VAL A 118 0.23 0.16 2.85
N VAL A 119 0.27 -0.69 3.87
CA VAL A 119 -0.87 -1.50 4.31
C VAL A 119 -1.99 -0.62 4.86
N VAL A 120 -1.65 0.34 5.73
CA VAL A 120 -2.61 1.29 6.31
C VAL A 120 -3.29 2.10 5.22
N LEU A 121 -2.56 2.55 4.20
CA LEU A 121 -3.16 3.25 3.06
C LEU A 121 -4.13 2.35 2.29
N ALA A 122 -3.77 1.09 2.02
CA ALA A 122 -4.64 0.15 1.32
C ALA A 122 -5.95 -0.06 2.09
N VAL A 123 -5.89 -0.33 3.40
CA VAL A 123 -7.09 -0.44 4.25
C VAL A 123 -7.89 0.86 4.26
N GLY A 124 -7.20 2.00 4.31
CA GLY A 124 -7.81 3.32 4.24
C GLY A 124 -8.63 3.53 2.97
N ILE A 125 -8.16 3.07 1.82
CA ILE A 125 -8.89 3.20 0.54
C ILE A 125 -10.20 2.39 0.58
N PHE A 126 -10.16 1.16 1.10
CA PHE A 126 -11.36 0.35 1.28
C PHE A 126 -12.36 1.03 2.20
N HIS A 127 -11.90 1.52 3.36
CA HIS A 127 -12.77 2.18 4.32
C HIS A 127 -13.30 3.54 3.80
N PHE A 128 -12.49 4.29 3.06
CA PHE A 128 -12.89 5.56 2.45
C PHE A 128 -14.02 5.38 1.43
N ARG A 129 -14.01 4.28 0.66
CA ARG A 129 -15.05 3.93 -0.31
C ARG A 129 -16.14 3.01 0.26
N ARG A 130 -16.23 2.86 1.59
CA ARG A 130 -17.12 1.87 2.24
C ARG A 130 -18.57 1.97 1.80
N ASP A 131 -19.13 3.18 1.73
CA ASP A 131 -20.56 3.36 1.48
C ASP A 131 -20.95 2.95 0.05
N ASP A 132 -20.02 3.06 -0.89
CA ASP A 132 -20.21 2.61 -2.27
C ASP A 132 -19.91 1.11 -2.41
N LEU A 133 -18.88 0.60 -1.72
CA LEU A 133 -18.54 -0.82 -1.71
C LEU A 133 -19.64 -1.69 -1.08
N LEU A 134 -20.30 -1.21 -0.02
CA LEU A 134 -21.44 -1.88 0.62
C LEU A 134 -22.68 -1.95 -0.29
N ARG A 135 -22.75 -1.10 -1.32
CA ARG A 135 -23.83 -1.14 -2.33
C ARG A 135 -23.52 -2.07 -3.50
N CYS A 136 -22.27 -2.50 -3.66
CA CYS A 136 -21.91 -3.45 -4.70
C CYS A 136 -22.51 -4.83 -4.40
N GLU A 137 -23.13 -5.45 -5.39
CA GLU A 137 -23.72 -6.79 -5.29
C GLU A 137 -22.83 -7.86 -5.90
N THR A 138 -21.86 -7.46 -6.73
CA THR A 138 -21.00 -8.40 -7.48
C THR A 138 -19.51 -8.10 -7.34
N SER A 139 -18.69 -9.14 -7.48
CA SER A 139 -17.23 -8.99 -7.51
C SER A 139 -16.71 -8.12 -8.65
N ALA A 140 -17.48 -7.96 -9.74
CA ALA A 140 -17.10 -7.10 -10.86
C ALA A 140 -17.23 -5.62 -10.50
N GLU A 141 -18.35 -5.23 -9.88
CA GLU A 141 -18.60 -3.86 -9.42
C GLU A 141 -17.54 -3.40 -8.42
N VAL A 142 -17.15 -4.26 -7.48
CA VAL A 142 -16.09 -3.93 -6.52
C VAL A 142 -14.76 -3.68 -7.21
N ARG A 143 -14.41 -4.49 -8.22
CA ARG A 143 -13.16 -4.32 -8.97
C ARG A 143 -13.18 -3.03 -9.78
N GLU A 144 -14.29 -2.73 -10.46
CA GLU A 144 -14.46 -1.49 -11.21
C GLU A 144 -14.38 -0.27 -10.28
N MET A 145 -15.07 -0.34 -9.13
CA MET A 145 -15.03 0.71 -8.11
C MET A 145 -13.63 0.96 -7.56
N LEU A 146 -12.74 -0.03 -7.56
CA LEU A 146 -11.37 0.08 -7.03
C LEU A 146 -10.30 0.08 -8.12
N GLU A 147 -10.67 0.12 -9.40
CA GLU A 147 -9.72 0.11 -10.51
C GLU A 147 -8.95 1.43 -10.59
N ASP A 148 -9.66 2.55 -10.47
CA ASP A 148 -9.08 3.88 -10.44
C ASP A 148 -9.07 4.46 -9.02
N ILE A 149 -7.87 4.59 -8.47
CA ILE A 149 -7.62 5.21 -7.17
C ILE A 149 -6.71 6.43 -7.30
N SER A 150 -6.55 6.99 -8.50
CA SER A 150 -5.64 8.10 -8.78
C SER A 150 -6.01 9.40 -8.06
N ASP A 151 -7.27 9.54 -7.65
CA ASP A 151 -7.84 10.66 -6.90
C ASP A 151 -7.54 10.62 -5.39
N VAL A 152 -6.96 9.51 -4.89
CA VAL A 152 -6.66 9.34 -3.47
C VAL A 152 -5.56 10.29 -3.02
N LEU A 153 -5.88 11.13 -2.04
CA LEU A 153 -4.92 11.96 -1.32
C LEU A 153 -4.31 11.15 -0.16
N VAL A 154 -3.04 10.80 -0.28
CA VAL A 154 -2.33 9.89 0.64
C VAL A 154 -2.25 10.46 2.04
N VAL A 155 -1.84 11.72 2.17
CA VAL A 155 -1.59 12.31 3.51
C VAL A 155 -2.89 12.45 4.32
N PRO A 156 -3.98 13.04 3.78
CA PRO A 156 -5.25 13.09 4.48
C PRO A 156 -5.79 11.71 4.85
N LEU A 157 -5.70 10.74 3.94
CA LEU A 157 -6.24 9.41 4.17
C LEU A 157 -5.46 8.64 5.25
N LEU A 158 -4.13 8.72 5.24
CA LEU A 158 -3.30 8.15 6.31
C LEU A 158 -3.61 8.81 7.66
N GLN A 159 -3.79 10.12 7.70
CA GLN A 159 -4.15 10.83 8.92
C GLN A 159 -5.50 10.38 9.47
N LEU A 160 -6.50 10.21 8.60
CA LEU A 160 -7.79 9.65 8.99
C LEU A 160 -7.60 8.26 9.63
N CYS A 161 -6.89 7.36 8.95
CA CYS A 161 -6.71 5.98 9.43
C CYS A 161 -6.00 5.91 10.80
N LEU A 162 -5.00 6.76 11.02
CA LEU A 162 -4.14 6.74 12.21
C LEU A 162 -4.71 7.53 13.40
N TYR A 163 -5.49 8.59 13.16
CA TYR A 163 -5.92 9.50 14.22
C TYR A 163 -7.42 9.48 14.53
N THR A 164 -8.27 8.92 13.68
CA THR A 164 -9.70 8.74 13.99
C THR A 164 -10.02 7.31 14.41
N ALA A 165 -9.14 6.72 15.24
CA ALA A 165 -9.32 5.39 15.83
C ALA A 165 -10.21 5.38 17.07
#